data_AF-A0A645HC19-F1
#
_entry.id   AF-A0A645HC19-F1
#
_cell.length_a   1.000
_cell.length_b   1.000
_cell.length_c   1.000
_cell.angle_alpha   90.00
_cell.angle_beta   90.00
_cell.angle_gamma   90.00
#
_symmetry.space_group_name_H-M   'P 1'
#
loop_
_entity.id
_entity.type
_entity.pdbx_description
1 polymer ?
#
loop_
_entity_poly.entity_id
_entity_poly.type
_entity_poly.pdbx_seq_one_letter_code
_entity_poly.pdbx_strand_id
1 'polypeptide(L)'
;MSEEYNTFSKENDTPLDYVHFNSITIDQSDNNFVCSFRNTDSVVKLDRQTGEIIWILGGKYDEFGLTEEQLFSRQHHARITDDGYLTIYDNGVENENSRAIKMKIDEKNKRVNDFKVYDVEEFYKYTGSVQELDSENEVFLIGVGTQIGVNQDLVAMEKNYSTGEVYFTFSFYSGENLYRCYKFE
;
A
#
# COMPACT_ATOMS: atom_id res chain seq x y z
N MET A 1 -13.35 -11.68 0.00
CA MET A 1 -13.52 -12.22 -1.38
C MET A 1 -14.51 -11.27 -2.06
N SER A 2 -13.97 -10.08 -2.36
CA SER A 2 -14.57 -8.74 -2.58
C SER A 2 -15.62 -8.25 -1.58
N GLU A 3 -15.43 -7.05 -1.04
CA GLU A 3 -16.40 -6.38 -0.16
C GLU A 3 -17.01 -5.10 -0.78
N GLU A 4 -16.55 -4.66 -1.96
CA GLU A 4 -17.08 -3.45 -2.60
C GLU A 4 -18.04 -3.80 -3.75
N TYR A 5 -19.33 -3.50 -3.56
CA TYR A 5 -20.39 -3.47 -4.58
C TYR A 5 -20.65 -4.73 -5.41
N ASN A 6 -20.09 -5.88 -5.04
CA ASN A 6 -20.35 -7.15 -5.71
C ASN A 6 -21.69 -7.75 -5.27
N THR A 7 -22.77 -7.26 -5.88
CA THR A 7 -24.04 -7.99 -5.86
C THR A 7 -23.92 -9.16 -6.82
N PHE A 8 -23.87 -10.39 -6.30
CA PHE A 8 -23.87 -11.63 -7.10
C PHE A 8 -25.18 -11.84 -7.90
N SER A 9 -25.97 -10.78 -8.15
CA SER A 9 -27.21 -10.86 -8.90
C SER A 9 -26.94 -11.02 -10.39
N LYS A 10 -27.64 -11.97 -11.01
CA LYS A 10 -27.59 -12.31 -12.44
C LYS A 10 -28.02 -11.18 -13.40
N GLU A 11 -28.32 -9.98 -12.90
CA GLU A 11 -29.04 -8.94 -13.65
C GLU A 11 -28.17 -7.76 -14.12
N ASN A 12 -26.88 -7.73 -13.78
CA ASN A 12 -25.98 -6.66 -14.21
C ASN A 12 -24.93 -7.18 -15.19
N ASP A 13 -24.97 -6.69 -16.44
CA ASP A 13 -23.93 -6.91 -17.46
C ASP A 13 -22.61 -6.14 -17.16
N THR A 14 -22.54 -5.43 -16.04
CA THR A 14 -21.32 -4.71 -15.61
C THR A 14 -20.32 -5.68 -15.02
N PRO A 15 -19.09 -5.79 -15.57
CA PRO A 15 -18.02 -6.59 -14.97
C PRO A 15 -17.76 -6.16 -13.52
N LEU A 16 -17.72 -7.13 -12.60
CA LEU A 16 -17.45 -6.91 -11.19
C LEU A 16 -15.95 -6.74 -10.94
N ASP A 17 -15.58 -5.70 -10.19
CA ASP A 17 -14.20 -5.47 -9.79
C ASP A 17 -13.85 -6.29 -8.54
N TYR A 18 -13.46 -7.53 -8.76
CA TYR A 18 -13.34 -8.51 -7.69
C TYR A 18 -12.14 -8.26 -6.76
N VAL A 19 -10.99 -7.92 -7.33
CA VAL A 19 -9.74 -7.83 -6.58
C VAL A 19 -9.10 -6.45 -6.64
N HIS A 20 -9.35 -5.69 -7.70
CA HIS A 20 -8.70 -4.40 -7.96
C HIS A 20 -7.18 -4.46 -7.75
N PHE A 21 -6.49 -5.20 -8.62
CA PHE A 21 -5.04 -5.29 -8.62
C PHE A 21 -4.42 -3.93 -8.96
N ASN A 22 -3.59 -3.38 -8.08
CA ASN A 22 -3.09 -2.02 -8.24
C ASN A 22 -1.56 -1.90 -8.22
N SER A 23 -0.81 -2.91 -7.76
CA SER A 23 0.65 -2.86 -7.81
C SER A 23 1.29 -4.24 -7.83
N ILE A 24 2.45 -4.31 -8.48
CA ILE A 24 3.34 -5.47 -8.51
C ILE A 24 4.78 -5.03 -8.28
N THR A 25 5.58 -5.87 -7.65
CA THR A 25 7.03 -5.78 -7.62
C THR A 25 7.62 -7.18 -7.74
N ILE A 26 8.87 -7.26 -8.17
CA ILE A 26 9.65 -8.50 -8.12
C ILE A 26 10.42 -8.49 -6.80
N ASP A 27 10.26 -9.55 -6.02
CA ASP A 27 11.15 -9.83 -4.91
C ASP A 27 12.48 -10.34 -5.48
N GLN A 28 13.56 -9.58 -5.33
CA GLN A 28 14.86 -9.92 -5.91
C GLN A 28 15.51 -11.14 -5.24
N SER A 29 15.06 -11.54 -4.05
CA SER A 29 15.64 -12.67 -3.32
C SER A 29 15.31 -14.03 -3.95
N ASP A 30 14.15 -14.15 -4.60
CA ASP A 30 13.66 -15.39 -5.23
C ASP A 30 13.03 -15.19 -6.62
N ASN A 31 12.96 -13.96 -7.11
CA ASN A 31 12.38 -13.53 -8.39
C ASN A 31 10.86 -13.74 -8.52
N ASN A 32 10.16 -13.96 -7.41
CA ASN A 32 8.70 -14.08 -7.38
C ASN A 32 8.00 -12.71 -7.38
N PHE A 33 6.69 -12.71 -7.63
CA PHE A 33 5.91 -11.48 -7.67
C PHE A 33 5.26 -11.20 -6.33
N VAL A 34 5.33 -9.96 -5.85
CA VAL A 34 4.54 -9.46 -4.73
C VAL A 34 3.51 -8.47 -5.28
N CYS A 35 2.23 -8.77 -5.05
CA CYS A 35 1.08 -8.14 -5.69
C CYS A 35 0.14 -7.54 -4.64
N SER A 36 -0.38 -6.34 -4.89
CA SER A 36 -1.37 -5.69 -4.03
C SER A 36 -2.75 -5.74 -4.68
N PHE A 37 -3.73 -6.21 -3.91
CA PHE A 37 -5.13 -6.34 -4.30
C PHE A 37 -5.99 -5.51 -3.34
N ARG A 38 -6.52 -4.40 -3.85
CA ARG A 38 -7.22 -3.41 -3.05
C ARG A 38 -8.52 -3.96 -2.46
N ASN A 39 -9.33 -4.68 -3.25
CA ASN A 39 -10.68 -5.07 -2.84
C ASN A 39 -10.70 -6.33 -1.94
N THR A 40 -9.53 -6.92 -1.70
CA THR A 40 -9.36 -8.04 -0.75
C THR A 40 -8.52 -7.65 0.45
N ASP A 41 -8.08 -6.39 0.54
CA ASP A 41 -7.24 -5.86 1.62
C ASP A 41 -5.99 -6.73 1.84
N SER A 42 -5.39 -7.19 0.74
CA SER A 42 -4.34 -8.19 0.80
C SER A 42 -3.18 -7.92 -0.15
N VAL A 43 -1.99 -8.28 0.33
CA VAL A 43 -0.77 -8.41 -0.46
C VAL A 43 -0.49 -9.91 -0.62
N VAL A 44 -0.20 -10.35 -1.84
CA VAL A 44 -0.03 -11.78 -2.16
C VAL A 44 1.29 -11.97 -2.89
N LYS A 45 2.05 -12.98 -2.48
CA LYS A 45 3.22 -13.42 -3.24
C LYS A 45 2.86 -14.60 -4.12
N LEU A 46 3.25 -14.51 -5.39
CA LEU A 46 2.97 -15.49 -6.43
C LEU A 46 4.27 -16.03 -6.99
N ASP A 47 4.33 -17.34 -7.19
CA ASP A 47 5.38 -17.96 -7.98
C ASP A 47 5.33 -17.40 -9.41
N ARG A 48 6.44 -16.83 -9.86
CA ARG A 48 6.48 -16.12 -11.14
C ARG A 48 6.33 -17.05 -12.35
N GLN A 49 6.69 -18.33 -12.23
CA GLN A 49 6.65 -19.28 -13.33
C GLN A 49 5.31 -20.02 -13.40
N THR A 50 4.76 -20.41 -12.25
CA THR A 50 3.55 -21.23 -12.17
C THR A 50 2.28 -20.42 -11.90
N GLY A 51 2.42 -19.23 -11.32
CA GLY A 51 1.29 -18.43 -10.83
C GLY A 51 0.67 -18.95 -9.53
N GLU A 52 1.29 -19.93 -8.88
CA GLU A 52 0.83 -20.45 -7.59
C GLU A 52 0.98 -19.41 -6.48
N ILE A 53 0.04 -19.41 -5.53
CA ILE A 53 0.10 -18.55 -4.36
C ILE A 53 1.12 -19.13 -3.38
N ILE A 54 2.12 -18.31 -3.02
CA ILE A 54 3.15 -18.65 -2.02
C ILE A 54 2.70 -18.22 -0.63
N TRP A 55 2.08 -17.05 -0.52
CA TRP A 55 1.41 -16.57 0.70
C TRP A 55 0.46 -15.42 0.45
N ILE A 56 -0.47 -15.24 1.39
CA ILE A 56 -1.39 -14.11 1.50
C ILE A 56 -1.15 -13.38 2.83
N LEU A 57 -0.91 -12.08 2.74
CA LEU A 57 -0.76 -11.16 3.87
C LEU A 57 -1.97 -10.22 3.90
N GLY A 58 -2.66 -10.16 5.04
CA GLY A 58 -3.84 -9.32 5.24
C GLY A 58 -5.12 -9.88 4.64
N GLY A 59 -6.22 -9.19 4.95
CA GLY A 59 -7.57 -9.55 4.50
C GLY A 59 -8.09 -10.87 5.08
N LYS A 60 -9.17 -11.38 4.49
CA LYS A 60 -9.90 -12.57 4.98
C LYS A 60 -9.07 -13.86 5.05
N TYR A 61 -8.02 -13.97 4.24
CA TYR A 61 -7.17 -15.16 4.14
C TYR A 61 -5.75 -14.89 4.61
N ASP A 62 -5.57 -13.94 5.53
CA ASP A 62 -4.27 -13.66 6.12
C ASP A 62 -3.64 -14.92 6.71
N GLU A 63 -2.40 -15.18 6.32
CA GLU A 63 -1.60 -16.29 6.83
C GLU A 63 -0.66 -15.86 7.97
N PHE A 64 -0.45 -14.56 8.17
CA PHE A 64 0.59 -14.02 9.06
C PHE A 64 0.11 -13.70 10.47
N GLY A 65 -1.21 -13.77 10.72
CA GLY A 65 -1.81 -13.48 12.01
C GLY A 65 -1.67 -12.01 12.40
N LEU A 66 -1.93 -11.09 11.45
CA LEU A 66 -1.83 -9.66 11.70
C LEU A 66 -2.67 -9.24 12.90
N THR A 67 -2.07 -8.43 13.79
CA THR A 67 -2.80 -7.80 14.89
C THR A 67 -3.65 -6.63 14.39
N GLU A 68 -4.61 -6.16 15.20
CA GLU A 68 -5.45 -4.99 14.88
C GLU A 68 -4.63 -3.76 14.42
N GLU A 69 -3.48 -3.51 15.04
CA GLU A 69 -2.60 -2.38 14.69
C GLU A 69 -1.87 -2.57 13.35
N GLN A 70 -1.71 -3.81 12.92
CA GLN A 70 -1.02 -4.21 11.68
C GLN A 70 -1.96 -4.35 10.49
N LEU A 71 -3.28 -4.40 10.72
CA LEU A 71 -4.27 -4.43 9.65
C LEU A 71 -4.16 -3.17 8.78
N PHE A 72 -4.36 -3.35 7.49
CA PHE A 72 -4.42 -2.30 6.49
C PHE A 72 -5.65 -2.53 5.61
N SER A 73 -6.12 -1.49 4.93
CA SER A 73 -7.30 -1.59 4.08
C SER A 73 -7.18 -0.74 2.82
N ARG A 74 -7.64 -1.32 1.72
CA ARG A 74 -7.66 -0.71 0.38
C ARG A 74 -6.29 -0.19 -0.07
N GLN A 75 -5.24 -0.87 0.37
CA GLN A 75 -3.85 -0.46 0.23
C GLN A 75 -3.37 -0.38 -1.22
N HIS A 76 -2.35 0.44 -1.44
CA HIS A 76 -1.65 0.62 -2.70
C HIS A 76 -0.14 0.42 -2.53
N HIS A 77 0.53 0.24 -3.67
CA HIS A 77 1.98 0.42 -3.78
C HIS A 77 2.79 -0.48 -2.83
N ALA A 78 2.45 -1.76 -2.79
CA ALA A 78 3.27 -2.76 -2.10
C ALA A 78 4.62 -2.91 -2.82
N ARG A 79 5.73 -2.70 -2.09
CA ARG A 79 7.10 -2.75 -2.61
C ARG A 79 8.02 -3.49 -1.65
N ILE A 80 9.01 -4.19 -2.21
CA ILE A 80 10.10 -4.80 -1.44
C ILE A 80 11.29 -3.86 -1.56
N THR A 81 11.86 -3.46 -0.43
CA THR A 81 13.08 -2.65 -0.33
C THR A 81 14.32 -3.55 -0.43
N ASP A 82 15.49 -2.97 -0.66
CA ASP A 82 16.74 -3.73 -0.81
C ASP A 82 17.17 -4.45 0.48
N ASP A 83 16.80 -3.91 1.66
CA ASP A 83 16.95 -4.56 2.96
C ASP A 83 15.85 -5.59 3.25
N GLY A 84 14.98 -5.87 2.27
CA GLY A 84 13.96 -6.91 2.27
C GLY A 84 12.77 -6.63 3.19
N TYR A 85 12.46 -5.37 3.45
CA TYR A 85 11.21 -4.97 4.07
C TYR A 85 10.12 -4.85 3.00
N LEU A 86 8.87 -5.03 3.42
CA LEU A 86 7.69 -4.70 2.64
C LEU A 86 7.21 -3.31 3.05
N THR A 87 7.15 -2.37 2.10
CA THR A 87 6.47 -1.09 2.27
C THR A 87 5.10 -1.14 1.61
N ILE A 88 4.09 -0.55 2.27
CA ILE A 88 2.71 -0.47 1.79
C ILE A 88 2.21 0.96 2.03
N TYR A 89 1.54 1.54 1.03
CA TYR A 89 0.70 2.71 1.26
C TYR A 89 -0.68 2.22 1.67
N ASP A 90 -0.98 2.27 2.97
CA ASP A 90 -2.27 1.88 3.53
C ASP A 90 -3.23 3.06 3.42
N ASN A 91 -4.25 2.94 2.59
CA ASN A 91 -5.27 3.99 2.47
C ASN A 91 -6.12 4.07 3.74
N GLY A 92 -6.24 3.00 4.52
CA GLY A 92 -6.95 3.01 5.79
C GLY A 92 -8.42 3.33 5.64
N VAL A 93 -9.10 2.77 4.64
CA VAL A 93 -10.54 3.03 4.43
C VAL A 93 -11.41 2.53 5.58
N GLU A 94 -11.00 1.45 6.26
CA GLU A 94 -11.76 0.90 7.39
C GLU A 94 -11.73 1.81 8.63
N ASN A 95 -10.62 2.52 8.85
CA ASN A 95 -10.41 3.38 10.01
C ASN A 95 -10.29 4.88 9.67
N GLU A 96 -10.52 5.24 8.42
CA GLU A 96 -10.35 6.58 7.84
C GLU A 96 -8.99 7.21 8.17
N ASN A 97 -7.90 6.43 8.10
CA ASN A 97 -6.55 6.90 8.43
C ASN A 97 -5.49 6.36 7.46
N SER A 98 -5.02 7.22 6.55
CA SER A 98 -3.98 6.82 5.60
C SER A 98 -2.59 6.88 6.21
N ARG A 99 -1.78 5.86 5.93
CA ARG A 99 -0.45 5.71 6.51
C ARG A 99 0.50 4.98 5.57
N ALA A 100 1.79 5.28 5.68
CA ALA A 100 2.83 4.41 5.14
C ALA A 100 3.19 3.34 6.18
N ILE A 101 3.28 2.10 5.74
CA ILE A 101 3.68 0.95 6.56
C ILE A 101 5.02 0.44 6.05
N LYS A 102 5.94 0.11 6.97
CA LYS A 102 7.15 -0.67 6.69
C LYS A 102 7.16 -1.89 7.62
N MET A 103 7.25 -3.10 7.07
CA MET A 103 7.24 -4.33 7.86
C MET A 103 8.22 -5.38 7.36
N LYS A 104 8.80 -6.14 8.30
CA LYS A 104 9.65 -7.30 8.00
C LYS A 104 8.85 -8.57 8.24
N ILE A 105 8.62 -9.35 7.19
CA ILE A 105 7.89 -10.62 7.28
C ILE A 105 8.84 -11.82 7.33
N ASP A 106 8.48 -12.83 8.12
CA ASP A 106 9.08 -14.16 8.14
C ASP A 106 8.22 -15.08 7.26
N GLU A 107 8.57 -15.22 5.99
CA GLU A 107 7.77 -15.99 5.04
C GLU A 107 7.68 -17.48 5.39
N LYS A 108 8.67 -18.01 6.12
CA LYS A 108 8.72 -19.43 6.51
C LYS A 108 7.80 -19.71 7.68
N ASN A 109 7.87 -18.85 8.71
CA ASN A 109 7.09 -19.03 9.93
C ASN A 109 5.75 -18.27 9.91
N LYS A 110 5.45 -17.54 8.83
CA LYS A 110 4.24 -16.75 8.62
C LYS A 110 3.94 -15.81 9.80
N ARG A 111 4.86 -14.87 10.05
CA ARG A 111 4.70 -13.83 11.09
C ARG A 111 5.38 -12.54 10.69
N VAL A 112 4.97 -11.44 11.34
CA VAL A 112 5.65 -10.15 11.24
C VAL A 112 6.71 -10.05 12.33
N ASN A 113 7.97 -9.80 11.94
CA ASN A 113 9.10 -9.66 12.86
C ASN A 113 9.36 -8.20 13.27
N ASP A 114 9.03 -7.24 12.40
CA ASP A 114 9.19 -5.80 12.63
C ASP A 114 8.08 -5.05 11.91
N PHE A 115 7.59 -3.96 12.50
CA PHE A 115 6.46 -3.18 12.02
C PHE A 115 6.59 -1.73 12.45
N LYS A 116 6.54 -0.82 11.47
CA LYS A 116 6.55 0.62 11.67
C LYS A 116 5.48 1.29 10.81
N VAL A 117 4.98 2.40 11.35
CA VAL A 117 3.94 3.23 10.74
C VAL A 117 4.46 4.65 10.63
N TYR A 118 4.21 5.26 9.48
CA TYR A 118 4.57 6.62 9.14
C TYR A 118 3.29 7.36 8.74
N ASP A 119 2.88 8.31 9.57
CA ASP A 119 1.63 9.03 9.40
C ASP A 119 1.62 9.91 8.14
N VAL A 120 0.49 9.96 7.44
CA VAL A 120 0.26 10.80 6.27
C VAL A 120 -0.63 12.00 6.62
N GLU A 121 -1.01 12.13 7.90
CA GLU A 121 -1.73 13.24 8.57
C GLU A 121 -3.21 13.35 8.18
N GLU A 122 -3.53 13.15 6.91
CA GLU A 122 -4.88 13.23 6.36
C GLU A 122 -5.32 11.90 5.75
N PHE A 123 -6.63 11.72 5.59
CA PHE A 123 -7.20 10.53 4.96
C PHE A 123 -7.33 10.68 3.44
N TYR A 124 -6.76 9.73 2.70
CA TYR A 124 -6.78 9.63 1.25
C TYR A 124 -7.32 8.26 0.82
N LYS A 125 -8.57 8.28 0.33
CA LYS A 125 -9.35 7.07 0.05
C LYS A 125 -8.83 6.23 -1.13
N TYR A 126 -8.20 6.87 -2.11
CA TYR A 126 -7.76 6.19 -3.33
C TYR A 126 -6.32 6.54 -3.70
N THR A 127 -5.67 5.61 -4.42
CA THR A 127 -4.34 5.79 -5.00
C THR A 127 -3.29 6.08 -3.92
N GLY A 128 -2.09 6.52 -4.32
CA GLY A 128 -1.00 6.82 -3.40
C GLY A 128 0.20 5.89 -3.57
N SER A 129 1.33 6.35 -3.01
CA SER A 129 2.61 5.67 -3.06
C SER A 129 3.47 6.01 -1.86
N VAL A 130 4.31 5.06 -1.46
CA VAL A 130 5.38 5.24 -0.47
C VAL A 130 6.70 4.78 -1.08
N GLN A 131 7.70 5.65 -1.07
CA GLN A 131 9.07 5.29 -1.46
C GLN A 131 10.01 5.64 -0.31
N GLU A 132 10.66 4.62 0.25
CA GLU A 132 11.78 4.84 1.17
C GLU A 132 12.96 5.41 0.38
N LEU A 133 13.49 6.55 0.82
CA LEU A 133 14.63 7.23 0.21
C LEU A 133 15.90 7.07 1.04
N ASP A 134 15.76 7.05 2.36
CA ASP A 134 16.85 6.84 3.31
C ASP A 134 16.32 6.06 4.52
N SER A 135 16.72 4.78 4.60
CA SER A 135 16.28 3.88 5.66
C SER A 135 16.94 4.17 7.02
N GLU A 136 18.14 4.78 7.03
CA GLU A 136 18.85 5.12 8.27
C GLU A 136 18.21 6.32 8.96
N ASN A 137 17.76 7.30 8.17
CA ASN A 137 17.17 8.55 8.67
C ASN A 137 15.63 8.60 8.57
N GLU A 138 14.99 7.50 8.15
CA GLU A 138 13.53 7.38 7.96
C GLU A 138 12.96 8.47 7.02
N VAL A 139 13.63 8.69 5.89
CA VAL A 139 13.18 9.65 4.87
C VAL A 139 12.34 8.92 3.82
N PHE A 140 11.12 9.41 3.62
CA PHE A 140 10.17 8.85 2.65
C PHE A 140 9.65 9.93 1.72
N LEU A 141 9.46 9.57 0.45
CA LEU A 141 8.59 10.27 -0.47
C LEU A 141 7.21 9.62 -0.44
N ILE A 142 6.21 10.41 -0.08
CA ILE A 142 4.80 10.00 -0.05
C ILE A 142 4.08 10.70 -1.20
N GLY A 143 3.44 9.92 -2.07
CA GLY A 143 2.38 10.41 -2.94
C GLY A 143 1.07 10.20 -2.21
N VAL A 144 0.45 11.29 -1.76
CA VAL A 144 -0.62 11.19 -0.74
C VAL A 144 -1.91 10.59 -1.30
N GLY A 145 -2.10 10.54 -2.62
CA GLY A 145 -3.28 9.92 -3.22
C GLY A 145 -4.43 10.91 -3.38
N THR A 146 -5.66 10.48 -3.11
CA THR A 146 -6.90 11.21 -3.44
C THR A 146 -7.88 11.26 -2.27
N GLN A 147 -8.31 12.47 -1.89
CA GLN A 147 -9.44 12.72 -1.01
C GLN A 147 -10.75 12.84 -1.80
N ILE A 148 -11.90 12.70 -1.12
CA ILE A 148 -13.23 12.79 -1.75
C ILE A 148 -14.04 13.92 -1.15
N GLY A 149 -14.62 14.75 -2.02
CA GLY A 149 -15.52 15.83 -1.61
C GLY A 149 -14.83 17.05 -1.01
N VAL A 150 -13.51 17.14 -1.12
CA VAL A 150 -12.70 18.26 -0.63
C VAL A 150 -11.78 18.79 -1.73
N ASN A 151 -11.36 20.05 -1.60
CA ASN A 151 -10.27 20.58 -2.42
C ASN A 151 -8.95 20.12 -1.80
N GLN A 152 -8.23 19.26 -2.51
CA GLN A 152 -6.96 18.73 -2.09
C GLN A 152 -5.82 19.58 -2.67
N ASP A 153 -5.02 20.18 -1.80
CA ASP A 153 -3.84 20.94 -2.21
C ASP A 153 -2.59 20.05 -2.27
N LEU A 154 -2.31 19.29 -1.19
CA LEU A 154 -1.14 18.44 -1.11
C LEU A 154 -1.32 17.19 -1.99
N VAL A 155 -0.33 16.89 -2.85
CA VAL A 155 -0.33 15.66 -3.66
C VAL A 155 0.93 14.81 -3.48
N ALA A 156 2.03 15.39 -3.01
CA ALA A 156 3.20 14.64 -2.58
C ALA A 156 3.98 15.39 -1.49
N MET A 157 4.68 14.64 -0.63
CA MET A 157 5.60 15.17 0.36
C MET A 157 6.84 14.29 0.51
N GLU A 158 8.00 14.91 0.70
CA GLU A 158 9.21 14.24 1.17
C GLU A 158 9.45 14.67 2.61
N LYS A 159 9.50 13.70 3.53
CA LYS A 159 9.55 13.94 4.97
C LYS A 159 10.55 13.02 5.64
N ASN A 160 11.33 13.58 6.56
CA ASN A 160 12.13 12.83 7.51
C ASN A 160 11.25 12.54 8.74
N TYR A 161 10.90 11.28 8.93
CA TYR A 161 10.00 10.89 10.02
C TYR A 161 10.69 10.80 11.38
N SER A 162 12.03 10.68 11.40
CA SER A 162 12.80 10.68 12.65
C SER A 162 12.90 12.07 13.28
N THR A 163 12.92 13.13 12.46
CA THR A 163 13.00 14.54 12.91
C THR A 163 11.68 15.30 12.80
N GLY A 164 10.75 14.83 11.97
CA GLY A 164 9.52 15.54 11.60
C GLY A 164 9.72 16.62 10.54
N GLU A 165 10.92 16.79 10.00
CA GLU A 165 11.22 17.80 8.99
C GLU A 165 10.64 17.43 7.61
N VAL A 166 9.97 18.39 6.97
CA VAL A 166 9.44 18.25 5.61
C VAL A 166 10.41 18.90 4.64
N TYR A 167 11.03 18.10 3.77
CA TYR A 167 12.01 18.57 2.79
C TYR A 167 11.35 19.16 1.54
N PHE A 168 10.18 18.63 1.17
CA PHE A 168 9.50 19.02 -0.06
C PHE A 168 8.01 18.74 0.05
N THR A 169 7.20 19.60 -0.55
CA THR A 169 5.78 19.35 -0.83
C THR A 169 5.45 19.73 -2.27
N PHE A 170 4.44 19.09 -2.84
CA PHE A 170 3.97 19.37 -4.19
C PHE A 170 2.45 19.50 -4.22
N SER A 171 1.96 20.44 -5.03
CA SER A 171 0.54 20.69 -5.32
C SER A 171 0.36 20.99 -6.81
N PHE A 172 -0.79 20.61 -7.38
CA PHE A 172 -1.19 21.06 -8.71
C PHE A 172 -2.01 22.35 -8.59
N TYR A 173 -1.66 23.36 -9.40
CA TYR A 173 -2.40 24.64 -9.41
C TYR A 173 -3.89 24.46 -9.72
N SER A 174 -4.24 23.47 -10.53
CA SER A 174 -5.59 23.15 -10.97
C SER A 174 -6.34 22.18 -10.04
N GLY A 175 -5.73 21.75 -8.93
CA GLY A 175 -6.37 20.94 -7.89
C GLY A 175 -6.61 19.48 -8.27
N GLU A 176 -5.89 18.95 -9.27
CA GLU A 176 -5.94 17.52 -9.58
C GLU A 176 -5.28 16.67 -8.50
N ASN A 177 -5.66 15.40 -8.46
CA ASN A 177 -5.02 14.41 -7.59
C ASN A 177 -3.85 13.72 -8.31
N LEU A 178 -2.94 13.17 -7.53
CA LEU A 178 -1.81 12.40 -8.02
C LEU A 178 -2.03 10.90 -7.79
N TYR A 179 -1.81 10.10 -8.84
CA TYR A 179 -1.89 8.64 -8.71
C TYR A 179 -0.71 8.09 -7.89
N ARG A 180 0.53 8.42 -8.30
CA ARG A 180 1.81 8.04 -7.66
C ARG A 180 2.91 9.05 -7.98
N CYS A 181 3.91 9.15 -7.11
CA CYS A 181 5.20 9.79 -7.40
C CYS A 181 6.36 8.83 -7.17
N TYR A 182 7.49 9.15 -7.82
CA TYR A 182 8.77 8.48 -7.65
C TYR A 182 9.88 9.53 -7.73
N LYS A 183 10.92 9.36 -6.92
CA LYS A 183 12.19 10.07 -7.02
C LYS A 183 13.23 9.11 -7.58
N PHE A 184 13.96 9.58 -8.58
CA PHE A 184 15.08 8.87 -9.21
C PHE A 184 16.37 9.63 -8.90
N GLU A 185 17.48 8.90 -8.83
CA GLU A 185 18.83 9.47 -8.76
C GLU A 185 19.34 9.91 -10.14
#